data_AF-A0A2P4Y8B1-F1
#
_entry.id   AF-A0A2P4Y8B1-F1
#
_cell.length_a   1.000
_cell.length_b   1.000
_cell.length_c   1.000
_cell.angle_alpha   90.00
_cell.angle_beta   90.00
_cell.angle_gamma   90.00
#
_symmetry.space_group_name_H-M   'P 1'
#
loop_
_entity.id
_entity.type
_entity.pdbx_description
1 polymer ?
#
loop_
_entity_poly.entity_id
_entity_poly.type
_entity_poly.pdbx_seq_one_letter_code
_entity_poly.pdbx_strand_id
1 'polypeptide(L)'
;MIHLLMFFAALVRSIFLALVGSDWCNVLSGKINESKCSTGERDLFYILDQLPILAFFAIYALLVQFWAEVYYNAVDKLPTLTDVVKPAIRWFIVELECDVAKKEKARVDERRGRVAAEKELRRVMEEKLDTSKGCFVQPVGIIHSCFKVCLGTPRQGSLAPSTRAKITFQRSISPDTLVGLEDFSHAWIVFVFHQNTNGKNTRAHEGLRSDSHRHTFRAKISPPMLKERVGIFCTRSPHRPNPIGITLAKIERVDMRKRTVYLSGVDLLDETPVLDVKPYISAYDSLPDALAAGWVATPQPPIEIEWESDDLISTVHKLSQKSVHYRSAPDTFVAAIEEVLQVDVRSKYQTRRWTSPDYVNYQIIDNVRVQYRFGLLPQSSTPVSDGESDIDTAHIQISAVEDMKRVKRSIPVMAASLPPAPSSTPATPR
;
A
#
# COMPACT_ATOMS: atom_id res chain seq x y z
N MET A 1 -9.73 -19.03 84.20
CA MET A 1 -11.09 -19.62 84.21
C MET A 1 -11.30 -20.64 83.08
N ILE A 2 -11.00 -20.31 81.82
CA ILE A 2 -11.20 -21.21 80.66
C ILE A 2 -10.35 -22.49 80.74
N HIS A 3 -9.07 -22.39 81.11
CA HIS A 3 -8.23 -23.60 81.28
C HIS A 3 -8.75 -24.53 82.39
N LEU A 4 -9.42 -23.98 83.42
CA LEU A 4 -10.05 -24.77 84.47
C LEU A 4 -11.28 -25.52 83.93
N LEU A 5 -12.11 -24.83 83.12
CA LEU A 5 -13.26 -25.41 82.42
C LEU A 5 -12.84 -26.50 81.42
N MET A 6 -11.72 -26.29 80.70
CA MET A 6 -11.13 -27.29 79.81
C MET A 6 -10.64 -28.52 80.58
N PHE A 7 -10.01 -28.32 81.74
CA PHE A 7 -9.58 -29.42 82.61
C PHE A 7 -10.80 -30.24 83.08
N PHE A 8 -11.88 -29.59 83.52
CA PHE A 8 -13.10 -30.28 83.93
C PHE A 8 -13.79 -31.01 82.77
N ALA A 9 -13.86 -30.42 81.57
CA ALA A 9 -14.45 -31.08 80.40
C ALA A 9 -13.64 -32.31 79.96
N ALA A 10 -12.30 -32.22 79.98
CA ALA A 10 -11.42 -33.34 79.70
C ALA A 10 -11.50 -34.43 80.79
N LEU A 11 -11.67 -34.03 82.06
CA LEU A 11 -11.85 -34.94 83.17
C LEU A 11 -13.20 -35.68 83.07
N VAL A 12 -14.30 -34.98 82.77
CA VAL A 12 -15.62 -35.59 82.56
C VAL A 12 -15.60 -36.57 81.40
N ARG A 13 -14.94 -36.23 80.28
CA ARG A 13 -14.77 -37.15 79.15
C ARG A 13 -13.93 -38.37 79.53
N SER A 14 -12.83 -38.17 80.26
CA SER A 14 -11.97 -39.27 80.72
C SER A 14 -12.71 -40.19 81.69
N ILE A 15 -13.51 -39.64 82.59
CA ILE A 15 -14.38 -40.41 83.51
C ILE A 15 -15.47 -41.16 82.73
N PHE A 16 -16.12 -40.53 81.76
CA PHE A 16 -17.13 -41.17 80.91
C PHE A 16 -16.53 -42.35 80.13
N LEU A 17 -15.37 -42.15 79.47
CA LEU A 17 -14.66 -43.21 78.76
C LEU A 17 -14.20 -44.34 79.69
N ALA A 18 -13.82 -44.02 80.93
CA ALA A 18 -13.46 -45.01 81.94
C ALA A 18 -14.68 -45.80 82.45
N LEU A 19 -15.84 -45.14 82.66
CA LEU A 19 -17.08 -45.77 83.11
C LEU A 19 -17.70 -46.70 82.04
N VAL A 20 -17.49 -46.40 80.76
CA VAL A 20 -17.89 -47.26 79.63
C VAL A 20 -16.96 -48.48 79.49
N GLY A 21 -15.86 -48.53 80.25
CA GLY A 21 -14.89 -49.63 80.26
C GLY A 21 -15.44 -50.93 80.86
N SER A 22 -15.89 -51.85 79.99
CA SER A 22 -15.32 -53.21 79.82
C SER A 22 -16.22 -54.17 79.03
N ASP A 23 -17.50 -53.85 78.77
CA ASP A 23 -18.35 -54.75 77.97
C ASP A 23 -19.54 -54.09 77.23
N TRP A 24 -19.29 -53.03 76.45
CA TRP A 24 -20.35 -52.34 75.68
C TRP A 24 -20.25 -52.55 74.15
N CYS A 25 -19.66 -53.68 73.72
CA CYS A 25 -19.52 -54.15 72.31
C CYS A 25 -18.36 -53.57 71.47
N ASN A 26 -17.15 -53.62 72.04
CA ASN A 26 -15.85 -53.70 71.37
C ASN A 26 -15.48 -52.61 70.32
N VAL A 27 -15.63 -51.34 70.73
CA VAL A 27 -15.34 -50.14 69.94
C VAL A 27 -13.85 -49.95 69.59
N LEU A 28 -12.91 -50.63 70.25
CA LEU A 28 -11.47 -50.54 69.95
C LEU A 28 -10.95 -51.59 68.95
N SER A 29 -11.75 -52.61 68.62
CA SER A 29 -11.29 -53.74 67.79
C SER A 29 -11.55 -53.59 66.29
N GLY A 30 -12.32 -52.57 65.89
CA GLY A 30 -12.66 -52.30 64.48
C GLY A 30 -13.53 -53.36 63.79
N LYS A 31 -13.96 -54.44 64.46
CA LYS A 31 -14.87 -55.45 63.92
C LYS A 31 -16.25 -55.34 64.57
N ILE A 32 -17.27 -55.16 63.74
CA ILE A 32 -18.66 -54.94 64.15
C ILE A 32 -19.30 -56.30 64.47
N ASN A 33 -19.81 -56.46 65.69
CA ASN A 33 -20.61 -57.62 66.07
C ASN A 33 -22.07 -57.19 66.28
N GLU A 34 -22.87 -57.25 65.21
CA GLU A 34 -24.26 -56.73 65.16
C GLU A 34 -25.24 -57.48 66.09
N SER A 35 -24.83 -58.62 66.65
CA SER A 35 -25.70 -59.45 67.50
C SER A 35 -25.92 -58.92 68.93
N LYS A 36 -25.14 -57.94 69.39
CA LYS A 36 -25.16 -57.48 70.80
C LYS A 36 -25.50 -55.99 71.02
N CYS A 37 -25.52 -55.14 70.00
CA CYS A 37 -25.75 -53.70 70.18
C CYS A 37 -26.52 -53.11 68.99
N SER A 38 -27.61 -52.38 69.26
CA SER A 38 -28.44 -51.79 68.22
C SER A 38 -27.79 -50.53 67.62
N THR A 39 -28.09 -50.21 66.36
CA THR A 39 -27.53 -49.02 65.68
C THR A 39 -27.82 -47.72 66.44
N GLY A 40 -28.99 -47.59 67.07
CA GLY A 40 -29.39 -46.40 67.82
C GLY A 40 -28.57 -46.15 69.09
N GLU A 41 -28.13 -47.20 69.78
CA GLU A 41 -27.29 -47.08 70.97
C GLU A 41 -25.88 -46.59 70.63
N ARG A 42 -25.37 -46.99 69.44
CA ARG A 42 -24.07 -46.54 68.94
C ARG A 42 -24.09 -45.08 68.52
N ASP A 43 -25.13 -44.65 67.81
CA ASP A 43 -25.27 -43.25 67.40
C ASP A 43 -25.40 -42.33 68.62
N LEU A 44 -26.15 -42.75 69.64
CA LEU A 44 -26.25 -42.02 70.90
C LEU A 44 -24.90 -41.87 71.59
N PHE A 45 -24.06 -42.92 71.58
CA PHE A 45 -22.70 -42.85 72.13
C PHE A 45 -21.83 -41.83 71.38
N TYR A 46 -21.81 -41.87 70.04
CA TYR A 46 -21.03 -40.91 69.26
C TYR A 46 -21.52 -39.48 69.47
N ILE A 47 -22.83 -39.26 69.55
CA ILE A 47 -23.39 -37.93 69.84
C ILE A 47 -22.92 -37.45 71.22
N LEU A 48 -22.99 -38.30 72.25
CA LEU A 48 -22.58 -37.92 73.61
C LEU A 48 -21.06 -37.70 73.74
N ASP A 49 -20.22 -38.43 73.00
CA ASP A 49 -18.77 -38.20 72.99
C ASP A 49 -18.37 -36.92 72.24
N GLN A 50 -19.10 -36.57 71.17
CA GLN A 50 -18.77 -35.40 70.32
C GLN A 50 -19.37 -34.09 70.84
N LEU A 51 -20.47 -34.12 71.60
CA LEU A 51 -21.11 -32.92 72.15
C LEU A 51 -20.16 -32.02 72.97
N PRO A 52 -19.32 -32.54 73.89
CA PRO A 52 -18.35 -31.72 74.62
C PRO A 52 -17.30 -31.05 73.72
N ILE A 53 -16.90 -31.71 72.63
CA ILE A 53 -15.91 -31.18 71.68
C ILE A 53 -16.53 -30.06 70.86
N LEU A 54 -17.76 -30.25 70.36
CA LEU A 54 -18.51 -29.24 69.62
C LEU A 54 -18.79 -27.99 70.48
N ALA A 55 -19.18 -28.19 71.74
CA ALA A 55 -19.38 -27.10 72.69
C ALA A 55 -18.08 -26.32 72.95
N PHE A 56 -16.93 -27.01 73.04
CA PHE A 56 -15.62 -26.38 73.18
C PHE A 56 -15.29 -25.46 71.98
N PHE A 57 -15.43 -25.97 70.75
CA PHE A 57 -15.13 -25.17 69.55
C PHE A 57 -16.07 -23.97 69.42
N ALA A 58 -17.35 -24.11 69.76
CA ALA A 58 -18.30 -23.00 69.74
C ALA A 58 -17.92 -21.90 70.74
N ILE A 59 -17.58 -22.25 71.98
CA ILE A 59 -17.16 -21.28 73.01
C ILE A 59 -15.86 -20.58 72.60
N TYR A 60 -14.90 -21.33 72.04
CA TYR A 60 -13.64 -20.76 71.59
C TYR A 60 -13.83 -19.78 70.42
N ALA A 61 -14.67 -20.12 69.45
CA ALA A 61 -15.00 -19.23 68.33
C ALA A 61 -15.64 -17.92 68.80
N LEU A 62 -16.60 -17.99 69.73
CA LEU A 62 -17.23 -16.81 70.32
C LEU A 62 -16.23 -15.94 71.08
N LEU A 63 -15.29 -16.55 71.80
CA LEU A 63 -14.25 -15.82 72.53
C LEU A 63 -13.30 -15.07 71.58
N VAL A 64 -12.89 -15.71 70.47
CA VAL A 64 -12.04 -15.07 69.46
C VAL A 64 -12.77 -13.91 68.80
N GLN A 65 -14.06 -14.06 68.49
CA GLN A 65 -14.88 -12.97 67.96
C GLN A 65 -14.99 -11.80 68.96
N PHE A 66 -15.22 -12.10 70.24
CA PHE A 66 -15.26 -11.07 71.29
C PHE A 66 -13.94 -10.31 71.41
N TRP A 67 -12.79 -11.00 71.44
CA TRP A 67 -11.49 -10.34 71.51
C TRP A 67 -11.14 -9.57 70.24
N ALA A 68 -11.56 -10.04 69.06
CA ALA A 68 -11.43 -9.30 67.82
C ALA A 68 -12.22 -7.99 67.89
N GLU A 69 -13.48 -8.01 68.32
CA GLU A 69 -14.28 -6.79 68.50
C GLU A 69 -13.68 -5.83 69.54
N VAL A 70 -13.19 -6.35 70.67
CA VAL A 70 -12.52 -5.52 71.68
C VAL A 70 -11.24 -4.89 71.11
N TYR A 71 -10.45 -5.65 70.36
CA TYR A 71 -9.23 -5.16 69.73
C TYR A 71 -9.52 -4.09 68.67
N TYR A 72 -10.48 -4.33 67.77
CA TYR A 72 -10.87 -3.34 66.76
C TYR A 72 -11.48 -2.08 67.39
N ASN A 73 -12.32 -2.20 68.42
CA ASN A 73 -12.86 -1.04 69.15
C ASN A 73 -11.81 -0.28 69.96
N ALA A 74 -10.78 -0.97 70.49
CA ALA A 74 -9.68 -0.32 71.20
C ALA A 74 -8.73 0.42 70.24
N VAL A 75 -8.46 -0.17 69.07
CA VAL A 75 -7.64 0.43 68.01
C VAL A 75 -8.33 1.66 67.40
N ASP A 76 -9.66 1.67 67.33
CA ASP A 76 -10.43 2.82 66.84
C ASP A 76 -10.43 4.03 67.78
N LYS A 77 -10.04 3.86 69.04
CA LYS A 77 -9.94 4.94 70.04
C LYS A 77 -8.56 5.60 70.11
N LEU A 78 -7.60 5.18 69.29
CA LEU A 78 -6.29 5.83 69.18
C LEU A 78 -6.37 6.99 68.17
N PRO A 79 -6.26 8.27 68.62
CA PRO A 79 -6.47 9.44 67.75
C PRO A 79 -5.52 9.48 66.55
N THR A 80 -4.27 9.05 66.76
CA THR A 80 -3.25 9.00 65.69
C THR A 80 -3.62 8.05 64.56
N LEU A 81 -4.26 6.93 64.86
CA LEU A 81 -4.64 5.95 63.85
C LEU A 81 -5.90 6.38 63.10
N THR A 82 -6.85 7.01 63.80
CA THR A 82 -8.13 7.44 63.25
C THR A 82 -8.03 8.74 62.46
N ASP A 83 -7.25 9.73 62.92
CA ASP A 83 -7.21 11.06 62.31
C ASP A 83 -6.09 11.22 61.28
N VAL A 84 -5.05 10.38 61.32
CA VAL A 84 -3.89 10.51 60.40
C VAL A 84 -3.73 9.29 59.52
N VAL A 85 -3.64 8.09 60.10
CA VAL A 85 -3.30 6.88 59.34
C VAL A 85 -4.46 6.42 58.45
N LYS A 86 -5.69 6.34 58.97
CA LYS A 86 -6.87 5.92 58.18
C LYS A 86 -7.15 6.85 56.99
N PRO A 87 -7.13 8.19 57.13
CA PRO A 87 -7.32 9.09 55.98
C PRO A 87 -6.19 8.97 54.96
N ALA A 88 -4.93 8.84 55.40
CA ALA A 88 -3.79 8.67 54.50
C ALA A 88 -3.89 7.37 53.69
N ILE A 89 -4.23 6.25 54.34
CA ILE A 89 -4.42 4.96 53.65
C ILE A 89 -5.60 5.05 52.66
N ARG A 90 -6.73 5.66 53.06
CA ARG A 90 -7.86 5.87 52.15
C ARG A 90 -7.47 6.72 50.93
N TRP A 91 -6.67 7.77 51.13
CA TRP A 91 -6.18 8.60 50.04
C TRP A 91 -5.31 7.79 49.07
N PHE A 92 -4.37 6.99 49.57
CA PHE A 92 -3.54 6.11 48.74
C PHE A 92 -4.36 5.05 47.98
N ILE A 93 -5.38 4.46 48.62
CA ILE A 93 -6.28 3.50 47.96
C ILE A 93 -7.02 4.18 46.80
N VAL A 94 -7.62 5.35 47.04
CA VAL A 94 -8.34 6.10 46.00
C VAL A 94 -7.42 6.52 44.86
N GLU A 95 -6.19 6.92 45.16
CA GLU A 95 -5.18 7.27 44.15
C GLU A 95 -4.81 6.05 43.29
N LEU A 96 -4.53 4.90 43.92
CA LEU A 96 -4.22 3.65 43.23
C LEU A 96 -5.40 3.15 42.39
N GLU A 97 -6.63 3.24 42.91
CA GLU A 97 -7.85 2.90 42.16
C GLU A 97 -8.03 3.82 40.94
N CYS A 98 -7.80 5.12 41.09
CA CYS A 98 -7.83 6.06 39.98
C CYS A 98 -6.75 5.74 38.92
N ASP A 99 -5.56 5.35 39.35
CA ASP A 99 -4.47 5.00 38.43
C ASP A 99 -4.68 3.66 37.72
N VAL A 100 -5.27 2.68 38.40
CA VAL A 100 -5.73 1.42 37.78
C VAL A 100 -6.84 1.72 36.77
N ALA A 101 -7.83 2.55 37.11
CA ALA A 101 -8.91 2.93 36.21
C ALA A 101 -8.40 3.68 34.96
N LYS A 102 -7.43 4.60 35.13
CA LYS A 102 -6.76 5.28 34.00
C LYS A 102 -6.02 4.29 33.10
N LYS A 103 -5.25 3.36 33.67
CA LYS A 103 -4.50 2.34 32.90
C LYS A 103 -5.44 1.38 32.17
N GLU A 104 -6.54 0.98 32.79
CA GLU A 104 -7.52 0.09 32.17
C GLU A 104 -8.25 0.79 31.02
N LYS A 105 -8.64 2.05 31.19
CA LYS A 105 -9.21 2.88 30.12
C LYS A 105 -8.23 3.04 28.95
N ALA A 106 -6.96 3.32 29.23
CA ALA A 106 -5.93 3.44 28.20
C ALA A 106 -5.74 2.13 27.40
N ARG A 107 -5.75 0.96 28.07
CA ARG A 107 -5.69 -0.35 27.41
C ARG A 107 -6.93 -0.63 26.56
N VAL A 108 -8.12 -0.26 27.03
CA VAL A 108 -9.37 -0.43 26.28
C VAL A 108 -9.38 0.48 25.05
N ASP A 109 -8.96 1.72 25.16
CA ASP A 109 -8.87 2.66 24.04
C ASP A 109 -7.81 2.21 23.02
N GLU A 110 -6.66 1.70 23.47
CA GLU A 110 -5.64 1.12 22.60
C GLU A 110 -6.14 -0.13 21.87
N ARG A 111 -6.84 -1.04 22.58
CA ARG A 111 -7.50 -2.21 21.97
C ARG A 111 -8.57 -1.77 20.97
N ARG A 112 -9.37 -0.75 21.29
CA ARG A 112 -10.40 -0.22 20.40
C ARG A 112 -9.78 0.41 19.15
N GLY A 113 -8.67 1.13 19.31
CA GLY A 113 -7.90 1.70 18.20
C GLY A 113 -7.31 0.61 17.30
N ARG A 114 -6.69 -0.42 17.89
CA ARG A 114 -6.16 -1.58 17.14
C ARG A 114 -7.26 -2.34 16.41
N VAL A 115 -8.38 -2.64 17.07
CA VAL A 115 -9.52 -3.34 16.46
C VAL A 115 -10.19 -2.50 15.37
N ALA A 116 -10.32 -1.19 15.56
CA ALA A 116 -10.86 -0.29 14.53
C ALA A 116 -9.94 -0.20 13.31
N ALA A 117 -8.62 -0.08 13.52
CA ALA A 117 -7.64 -0.07 12.44
C ALA A 117 -7.59 -1.41 11.70
N GLU A 118 -7.65 -2.53 12.41
CA GLU A 118 -7.69 -3.87 11.83
C GLU A 118 -8.99 -4.12 11.06
N LYS A 119 -10.14 -3.69 11.60
CA LYS A 119 -11.44 -3.78 10.91
C LYS A 119 -11.49 -2.89 9.67
N GLU A 120 -10.92 -1.69 9.73
CA GLU A 120 -10.82 -0.80 8.58
C GLU A 120 -9.87 -1.36 7.51
N LEU A 121 -8.70 -1.88 7.92
CA LEU A 121 -7.76 -2.53 7.02
C LEU A 121 -8.40 -3.76 6.35
N ARG A 122 -9.12 -4.57 7.13
CA ARG A 122 -9.86 -5.73 6.63
C ARG A 122 -10.99 -5.33 5.69
N ARG A 123 -11.73 -4.26 5.99
CA ARG A 123 -12.75 -3.70 5.09
C ARG A 123 -12.15 -3.20 3.78
N VAL A 124 -11.06 -2.45 3.83
CA VAL A 124 -10.33 -1.97 2.64
C VAL A 124 -9.77 -3.16 1.85
N MET A 125 -9.33 -4.21 2.53
CA MET A 125 -8.81 -5.42 1.89
C MET A 125 -9.95 -6.24 1.25
N GLU A 126 -11.07 -6.41 1.93
CA GLU A 126 -12.29 -7.07 1.43
C GLU A 126 -12.92 -6.28 0.27
N GLU A 127 -12.92 -4.94 0.30
CA GLU A 127 -13.36 -4.11 -0.82
C GLU A 127 -12.40 -4.22 -2.02
N LYS A 128 -11.09 -4.30 -1.78
CA LYS A 128 -10.10 -4.59 -2.83
C LYS A 128 -10.21 -6.01 -3.39
N LEU A 129 -10.74 -6.95 -2.60
CA LEU A 129 -10.90 -8.37 -2.92
C LEU A 129 -12.32 -8.75 -3.36
N ASP A 130 -13.24 -7.79 -3.52
CA ASP A 130 -14.59 -8.05 -4.00
C ASP A 130 -14.58 -8.46 -5.49
N THR A 131 -14.30 -9.74 -5.73
CA THR A 131 -14.25 -10.36 -7.05
C THR A 131 -15.61 -10.49 -7.71
N SER A 132 -16.70 -10.15 -7.01
CA SER A 132 -18.06 -10.16 -7.59
C SER A 132 -18.26 -9.05 -8.62
N LYS A 133 -17.41 -8.01 -8.62
CA LYS A 133 -17.50 -6.83 -9.48
C LYS A 133 -16.36 -6.69 -10.50
N GLY A 134 -15.33 -7.52 -10.42
CA GLY A 134 -14.18 -7.47 -11.32
C GLY A 134 -13.03 -8.38 -10.90
N CYS A 135 -11.95 -8.39 -11.69
CA CYS A 135 -10.72 -9.11 -11.35
C CYS A 135 -9.74 -8.19 -10.64
N PHE A 136 -9.30 -8.58 -9.45
CA PHE A 136 -8.23 -7.90 -8.74
C PHE A 136 -6.86 -8.33 -9.31
N VAL A 137 -6.06 -7.37 -9.76
CA VAL A 137 -4.71 -7.61 -10.29
C VAL A 137 -3.72 -6.79 -9.48
N GLN A 138 -2.70 -7.46 -8.92
CA GLN A 138 -1.63 -6.79 -8.20
C GLN A 138 -0.43 -6.56 -9.12
N PRO A 139 0.26 -5.42 -9.01
CA PRO A 139 1.53 -5.23 -9.70
C PRO A 139 2.56 -6.25 -9.23
N VAL A 140 3.31 -6.84 -10.16
CA VAL A 140 4.44 -7.73 -9.87
C VAL A 140 5.75 -6.97 -9.67
N GLY A 141 5.83 -5.74 -10.17
CA GLY A 141 7.02 -4.91 -10.07
C GLY A 141 6.74 -3.45 -10.38
N ILE A 142 7.78 -2.64 -10.24
CA ILE A 142 7.76 -1.22 -10.58
C ILE A 142 8.88 -0.98 -11.58
N ILE A 143 8.54 -0.29 -12.68
CA ILE A 143 9.55 0.13 -13.63
C ILE A 143 10.15 1.47 -13.19
N HIS A 144 11.47 1.57 -13.33
CA HIS A 144 12.20 2.83 -13.24
C HIS A 144 12.76 3.16 -14.60
N SER A 145 12.33 4.26 -15.21
CA SER A 145 12.70 4.63 -16.57
C SER A 145 13.32 6.03 -16.62
N CYS A 146 13.91 6.33 -17.78
CA CYS A 146 14.38 7.67 -18.10
C CYS A 146 13.25 8.69 -18.28
N PHE A 147 11.96 8.32 -18.25
CA PHE A 147 10.85 9.26 -18.48
C PHE A 147 10.19 9.69 -17.17
N LYS A 148 10.43 10.94 -16.75
CA LYS A 148 9.83 11.49 -15.51
C LYS A 148 8.47 12.17 -15.72
N VAL A 149 8.11 12.48 -16.97
CA VAL A 149 6.91 13.21 -17.34
C VAL A 149 6.31 12.62 -18.61
N CYS A 150 4.97 12.64 -18.73
CA CYS A 150 4.26 12.13 -19.92
C CYS A 150 4.70 12.80 -21.23
N LEU A 151 5.05 14.09 -21.16
CA LEU A 151 5.44 14.85 -22.33
C LEU A 151 6.81 14.37 -22.86
N GLY A 152 6.82 13.95 -24.12
CA GLY A 152 7.97 13.37 -24.82
C GLY A 152 8.43 12.01 -24.31
N THR A 153 7.53 11.27 -23.66
CA THR A 153 7.60 9.81 -23.73
C THR A 153 7.22 9.38 -25.15
N PRO A 154 7.99 8.51 -25.82
CA PRO A 154 7.70 8.09 -27.19
C PRO A 154 6.35 7.35 -27.25
N ARG A 155 5.71 7.35 -28.43
CA ARG A 155 4.42 6.66 -28.63
C ARG A 155 4.53 5.14 -28.44
N GLN A 156 5.67 4.58 -28.84
CA GLN A 156 5.99 3.16 -28.79
C GLN A 156 7.48 3.04 -28.49
N GLY A 157 7.87 2.12 -27.62
CA GLY A 157 9.28 1.95 -27.21
C GLY A 157 10.22 1.60 -28.37
N SER A 158 9.72 0.89 -29.37
CA SER A 158 10.47 0.52 -30.59
C SER A 158 10.92 1.71 -31.45
N LEU A 159 10.29 2.89 -31.26
CA LEU A 159 10.65 4.12 -31.97
C LEU A 159 11.89 4.80 -31.38
N ALA A 160 12.28 4.45 -30.15
CA ALA A 160 13.44 5.00 -29.46
C ALA A 160 14.23 3.90 -28.75
N PRO A 161 14.96 3.04 -29.49
CA PRO A 161 15.66 1.87 -28.95
C PRO A 161 16.75 2.18 -27.92
N SER A 162 17.33 3.38 -27.96
CA SER A 162 18.36 3.83 -27.01
C SER A 162 17.81 4.23 -25.65
N THR A 163 16.48 4.33 -25.50
CA THR A 163 15.85 4.54 -24.20
C THR A 163 16.13 3.37 -23.24
N ARG A 164 16.15 3.65 -21.93
CA ARG A 164 16.55 2.68 -20.90
C ARG A 164 15.59 2.70 -19.72
N ALA A 165 15.36 1.51 -19.16
CA ALA A 165 14.65 1.32 -17.90
C ALA A 165 15.14 0.08 -17.16
N LYS A 166 14.63 -0.11 -15.96
CA LYS A 166 14.75 -1.35 -15.19
C LYS A 166 13.44 -1.65 -14.49
N ILE A 167 13.01 -2.91 -14.46
CA ILE A 167 11.89 -3.36 -13.65
C ILE A 167 12.45 -3.95 -12.37
N THR A 168 12.01 -3.45 -11.23
CA THR A 168 12.30 -4.06 -9.92
C THR A 168 11.08 -4.84 -9.47
N PHE A 169 11.20 -6.16 -9.35
CA PHE A 169 10.09 -7.01 -8.91
C PHE A 169 9.93 -6.95 -7.39
N GLN A 170 8.70 -7.19 -6.93
CA GLN A 170 8.37 -7.20 -5.51
C GLN A 170 9.15 -8.29 -4.75
N ARG A 171 9.41 -8.02 -3.47
CA ARG A 171 10.14 -8.98 -2.60
C ARG A 171 9.35 -10.27 -2.35
N SER A 172 8.02 -10.22 -2.47
CA SER A 172 7.12 -11.37 -2.35
C SER A 172 7.23 -12.34 -3.51
N ILE A 173 7.80 -11.93 -4.65
CA ILE A 173 7.99 -12.76 -5.83
C ILE A 173 9.35 -13.44 -5.72
N SER A 174 9.36 -14.77 -5.91
CA SER A 174 10.60 -15.55 -5.91
C SER A 174 11.50 -15.07 -7.05
N PRO A 175 12.81 -14.83 -6.82
CA PRO A 175 13.75 -14.55 -7.90
C PRO A 175 13.70 -15.60 -9.02
N ASP A 176 13.38 -16.85 -8.69
CA ASP A 176 13.34 -17.97 -9.62
C ASP A 176 12.36 -17.77 -10.78
N THR A 177 11.38 -16.86 -10.65
CA THR A 177 10.47 -16.49 -11.75
C THR A 177 11.18 -15.84 -12.94
N LEU A 178 12.45 -15.44 -12.77
CA LEU A 178 13.28 -14.83 -13.81
C LEU A 178 14.25 -15.81 -14.46
N VAL A 179 14.33 -17.07 -14.00
CA VAL A 179 15.19 -18.10 -14.61
C VAL A 179 14.77 -18.33 -16.06
N GLY A 180 15.75 -18.33 -16.97
CA GLY A 180 15.52 -18.50 -18.41
C GLY A 180 15.02 -17.25 -19.14
N LEU A 181 14.74 -16.15 -18.43
CA LEU A 181 14.32 -14.90 -19.09
C LEU A 181 15.45 -14.30 -19.94
N GLU A 182 16.70 -14.55 -19.58
CA GLU A 182 17.91 -14.12 -20.31
C GLU A 182 18.12 -14.84 -21.65
N ASP A 183 17.43 -15.95 -21.88
CA ASP A 183 17.45 -16.66 -23.17
C ASP A 183 16.64 -15.91 -24.25
N PHE A 184 15.83 -14.93 -23.85
CA PHE A 184 15.01 -14.12 -24.75
C PHE A 184 15.61 -12.73 -24.96
N SER A 185 15.63 -12.29 -26.22
CA SER A 185 16.08 -10.93 -26.54
C SER A 185 15.06 -9.85 -26.18
N HIS A 186 13.77 -10.17 -26.19
CA HIS A 186 12.69 -9.23 -25.97
C HIS A 186 11.59 -9.84 -25.09
N ALA A 187 10.87 -8.97 -24.39
CA ALA A 187 9.69 -9.33 -23.62
C ALA A 187 8.57 -8.30 -23.77
N TRP A 188 7.35 -8.80 -23.76
CA TRP A 188 6.15 -8.02 -23.54
C TRP A 188 6.04 -7.63 -22.06
N ILE A 189 5.96 -6.33 -21.81
CA ILE A 189 5.70 -5.78 -20.48
C ILE A 189 4.26 -5.30 -20.44
N VAL A 190 3.46 -5.86 -19.55
CA VAL A 190 2.07 -5.46 -19.31
C VAL A 190 2.04 -4.55 -18.09
N PHE A 191 1.45 -3.35 -18.22
CA PHE A 191 1.55 -2.32 -17.19
C PHE A 191 0.28 -1.48 -17.05
N VAL A 192 0.21 -0.63 -16.03
CA VAL A 192 -0.92 0.28 -15.78
C VAL A 192 -0.57 1.73 -16.08
N PHE A 193 -1.39 2.45 -16.86
CA PHE A 193 -1.27 3.90 -17.05
C PHE A 193 -1.67 4.67 -15.78
N HIS A 194 -0.78 4.69 -14.79
CA HIS A 194 -1.04 5.20 -13.44
C HIS A 194 -1.20 6.74 -13.35
N GLN A 195 -0.60 7.52 -14.26
CA GLN A 195 -0.76 8.98 -14.32
C GLN A 195 -1.89 9.45 -15.23
N ASN A 196 -2.84 8.59 -15.58
CA ASN A 196 -3.96 9.00 -16.41
C ASN A 196 -4.93 9.91 -15.60
N THR A 197 -4.81 11.22 -15.80
CA THR A 197 -5.53 12.27 -15.05
C THR A 197 -6.97 12.53 -15.50
N ASN A 198 -7.45 11.90 -16.58
CA ASN A 198 -8.81 12.12 -17.08
C ASN A 198 -9.84 11.34 -16.25
N GLY A 199 -10.12 11.83 -15.05
CA GLY A 199 -11.08 11.25 -14.09
C GLY A 199 -12.53 11.12 -14.61
N LYS A 200 -12.88 11.79 -15.71
CA LYS A 200 -14.18 11.62 -16.40
C LYS A 200 -14.21 10.37 -17.30
N ASN A 201 -13.05 9.90 -17.78
CA ASN A 201 -12.92 8.73 -18.65
C ASN A 201 -12.58 7.45 -17.85
N THR A 202 -12.23 7.53 -16.58
CA THR A 202 -12.05 6.34 -15.70
C THR A 202 -13.37 5.77 -15.18
N ARG A 203 -14.49 6.42 -15.49
CA ARG A 203 -15.85 6.10 -15.00
C ARG A 203 -16.56 4.99 -15.76
N ALA A 204 -15.88 4.24 -16.63
CA ALA A 204 -16.50 3.11 -17.33
C ALA A 204 -17.18 2.14 -16.36
N HIS A 205 -16.55 1.94 -15.20
CA HIS A 205 -17.05 1.03 -14.17
C HIS A 205 -18.00 1.68 -13.16
N GLU A 206 -18.16 3.01 -13.16
CA GLU A 206 -19.22 3.67 -12.35
C GLU A 206 -20.62 3.33 -12.90
N GLY A 207 -20.73 3.10 -14.22
CA GLY A 207 -21.96 2.67 -14.90
C GLY A 207 -22.35 1.21 -14.64
N LEU A 208 -21.46 0.38 -14.09
CA LEU A 208 -21.81 -0.98 -13.63
C LEU A 208 -22.67 -0.98 -12.35
N ARG A 209 -22.78 0.18 -11.67
CA ARG A 209 -23.52 0.33 -10.40
C ARG A 209 -24.88 1.02 -10.54
N SER A 210 -25.27 1.43 -11.74
CA SER A 210 -26.49 2.20 -11.97
C SER A 210 -27.39 1.49 -12.98
N ASP A 211 -28.66 1.27 -12.61
CA ASP A 211 -29.74 0.82 -13.52
C ASP A 211 -30.06 1.85 -14.63
N SER A 212 -29.25 2.89 -14.80
CA SER A 212 -29.41 3.88 -15.86
C SER A 212 -28.69 3.43 -17.13
N HIS A 213 -29.42 3.37 -18.24
CA HIS A 213 -28.91 3.07 -19.59
C HIS A 213 -27.93 4.12 -20.17
N ARG A 214 -27.33 5.01 -19.36
CA ARG A 214 -26.43 6.05 -19.83
C ARG A 214 -24.99 5.54 -19.83
N HIS A 215 -24.35 5.54 -21.00
CA HIS A 215 -22.92 5.27 -21.12
C HIS A 215 -22.10 6.32 -20.34
N THR A 216 -21.37 5.88 -19.32
CA THR A 216 -20.52 6.74 -18.47
C THR A 216 -19.12 6.97 -19.04
N PHE A 217 -18.74 6.23 -20.09
CA PHE A 217 -17.42 6.27 -20.69
C PHE A 217 -17.41 6.94 -22.08
N ARG A 218 -16.46 7.84 -22.32
CA ARG A 218 -16.30 8.49 -23.62
C ARG A 218 -15.67 7.54 -24.65
N ALA A 219 -16.52 6.89 -25.44
CA ALA A 219 -16.12 5.83 -26.35
C ALA A 219 -15.24 6.26 -27.54
N LYS A 220 -15.23 7.54 -27.94
CA LYS A 220 -14.49 8.03 -29.10
C LYS A 220 -13.40 9.04 -28.75
N ILE A 221 -12.27 8.96 -29.46
CA ILE A 221 -11.13 9.89 -29.36
C ILE A 221 -10.70 10.35 -30.76
N SER A 222 -9.95 11.45 -30.84
CA SER A 222 -9.30 11.91 -32.09
C SER A 222 -7.80 11.61 -31.99
N PRO A 223 -7.29 10.57 -32.67
CA PRO A 223 -5.86 10.32 -32.78
C PRO A 223 -5.12 11.51 -33.42
N PRO A 224 -3.84 11.77 -33.09
CA PRO A 224 -3.09 12.92 -33.62
C PRO A 224 -3.02 13.01 -35.16
N MET A 225 -3.05 11.86 -35.84
CA MET A 225 -2.94 11.77 -37.30
C MET A 225 -4.30 11.71 -38.01
N LEU A 226 -5.39 11.59 -37.25
CA LEU A 226 -6.74 11.45 -37.81
C LEU A 226 -7.57 12.67 -37.43
N LYS A 227 -8.05 13.39 -38.45
CA LYS A 227 -8.96 14.55 -38.30
C LYS A 227 -10.34 14.14 -37.78
N GLU A 228 -10.65 12.85 -37.79
CA GLU A 228 -11.91 12.27 -37.34
C GLU A 228 -11.80 11.55 -36.00
N ARG A 229 -12.96 11.33 -35.35
CA ARG A 229 -13.05 10.60 -34.09
C ARG A 229 -13.32 9.11 -34.33
N VAL A 230 -12.44 8.26 -33.82
CA VAL A 230 -12.59 6.79 -33.84
C VAL A 230 -12.88 6.23 -32.46
N GLY A 231 -13.45 5.02 -32.42
CA GLY A 231 -13.66 4.29 -31.17
C GLY A 231 -12.33 4.02 -30.46
N ILE A 232 -12.32 4.08 -29.13
CA ILE A 232 -11.07 3.98 -28.36
C ILE A 232 -10.37 2.62 -28.54
N PHE A 233 -11.13 1.55 -28.74
CA PHE A 233 -10.58 0.21 -28.97
C PHE A 233 -9.91 0.05 -30.34
N CYS A 234 -10.12 0.98 -31.26
CA CYS A 234 -9.36 1.08 -32.51
C CYS A 234 -8.00 1.77 -32.31
N THR A 235 -7.63 2.13 -31.07
CA THR A 235 -6.44 2.94 -30.76
C THR A 235 -5.64 2.35 -29.59
N ARG A 236 -4.38 2.80 -29.44
CA ARG A 236 -3.52 2.50 -28.28
C ARG A 236 -3.50 3.64 -27.24
N SER A 237 -4.59 4.39 -27.11
CA SER A 237 -4.65 5.52 -26.15
C SER A 237 -4.52 5.04 -24.70
N PRO A 238 -3.88 5.81 -23.80
CA PRO A 238 -3.87 5.50 -22.38
C PRO A 238 -5.24 5.68 -21.69
N HIS A 239 -6.17 6.42 -22.30
CA HIS A 239 -7.46 6.81 -21.70
C HIS A 239 -8.56 5.74 -21.80
N ARG A 240 -8.28 4.48 -21.43
CA ARG A 240 -9.15 3.31 -21.63
C ARG A 240 -9.95 2.92 -20.38
N PRO A 241 -11.05 2.14 -20.51
CA PRO A 241 -11.81 1.62 -19.37
C PRO A 241 -10.94 0.87 -18.36
N ASN A 242 -10.09 -0.01 -18.88
CA ASN A 242 -8.98 -0.62 -18.15
C ASN A 242 -7.70 0.00 -18.68
N PRO A 243 -7.01 0.85 -17.91
CA PRO A 243 -5.82 1.57 -18.34
C PRO A 243 -4.60 0.64 -18.36
N ILE A 244 -4.70 -0.49 -19.06
CA ILE A 244 -3.64 -1.47 -19.24
C ILE A 244 -2.94 -1.19 -20.56
N GLY A 245 -1.62 -1.05 -20.50
CA GLY A 245 -0.72 -0.93 -21.63
C GLY A 245 0.10 -2.20 -21.84
N ILE A 246 0.61 -2.34 -23.06
CA ILE A 246 1.59 -3.36 -23.43
C ILE A 246 2.72 -2.68 -24.18
N THR A 247 3.96 -3.04 -23.86
CA THR A 247 5.14 -2.57 -24.59
C THR A 247 6.06 -3.73 -24.90
N LEU A 248 6.69 -3.69 -26.07
CA LEU A 248 7.76 -4.63 -26.44
C LEU A 248 9.09 -3.98 -26.08
N ALA A 249 9.78 -4.55 -25.11
CA ALA A 249 11.08 -4.04 -24.67
C ALA A 249 12.17 -5.08 -24.91
N LYS A 250 13.38 -4.63 -25.22
CA LYS A 250 14.55 -5.49 -25.33
C LYS A 250 15.12 -5.75 -23.94
N ILE A 251 15.45 -7.00 -23.64
CA ILE A 251 16.10 -7.41 -22.40
C ILE A 251 17.61 -7.20 -22.58
N GLU A 252 18.18 -6.32 -21.77
CA GLU A 252 19.64 -6.07 -21.77
C GLU A 252 20.34 -6.94 -20.74
N ARG A 253 19.70 -7.16 -19.58
CA ARG A 253 20.29 -7.95 -18.48
C ARG A 253 19.24 -8.38 -17.47
N VAL A 254 19.38 -9.59 -16.95
CA VAL A 254 18.61 -10.09 -15.79
C VAL A 254 19.53 -10.11 -14.56
N ASP A 255 19.04 -9.60 -13.42
CA ASP A 255 19.73 -9.57 -12.14
C ASP A 255 18.90 -10.29 -11.08
N MET A 256 19.14 -11.60 -10.93
CA MET A 256 18.41 -12.47 -10.00
C MET A 256 18.54 -11.98 -8.55
N ARG A 257 19.73 -11.54 -8.14
CA ARG A 257 20.01 -11.11 -6.75
C ARG A 257 19.21 -9.86 -6.39
N LYS A 258 19.08 -8.93 -7.34
CA LYS A 258 18.30 -7.70 -7.17
C LYS A 258 16.83 -7.86 -7.53
N ARG A 259 16.42 -8.99 -8.11
CA ARG A 259 15.11 -9.18 -8.75
C ARG A 259 14.83 -8.04 -9.73
N THR A 260 15.80 -7.78 -10.61
CA THR A 260 15.75 -6.63 -11.52
C THR A 260 16.02 -7.07 -12.95
N VAL A 261 15.18 -6.62 -13.89
CA VAL A 261 15.40 -6.80 -15.33
C VAL A 261 15.70 -5.43 -15.93
N TYR A 262 16.80 -5.31 -16.66
CA TYR A 262 17.23 -4.10 -17.35
C TYR A 262 16.75 -4.16 -18.79
N LEU A 263 16.13 -3.07 -19.23
CA LEU A 263 15.41 -3.00 -20.49
C LEU A 263 15.88 -1.81 -21.34
N SER A 264 15.74 -1.95 -22.65
CA SER A 264 15.88 -0.88 -23.63
C SER A 264 14.68 -0.83 -24.60
N GLY A 265 14.53 0.29 -25.31
CA GLY A 265 13.40 0.52 -26.22
C GLY A 265 12.07 0.58 -25.47
N VAL A 266 11.97 1.43 -24.46
CA VAL A 266 10.83 1.54 -23.55
C VAL A 266 10.07 2.86 -23.76
N ASP A 267 8.79 2.85 -23.41
CA ASP A 267 7.86 3.98 -23.51
C ASP A 267 7.02 4.16 -22.23
N LEU A 268 7.53 3.69 -21.10
CA LEU A 268 6.86 3.79 -19.82
C LEU A 268 7.42 4.94 -18.98
N LEU A 269 6.56 5.57 -18.21
CA LEU A 269 6.96 6.52 -17.18
C LEU A 269 7.66 5.83 -16.01
N ASP A 270 8.54 6.57 -15.37
CA ASP A 270 9.13 6.19 -14.10
C ASP A 270 8.04 5.90 -13.08
N GLU A 271 8.28 4.91 -12.23
CA GLU A 271 7.34 4.42 -11.21
C GLU A 271 6.08 3.73 -11.76
N THR A 272 6.03 3.43 -13.06
CA THR A 272 4.88 2.71 -13.63
C THR A 272 4.75 1.29 -13.05
N PRO A 273 3.57 0.92 -12.52
CA PRO A 273 3.32 -0.44 -12.04
C PRO A 273 3.27 -1.45 -13.19
N VAL A 274 4.05 -2.52 -13.07
CA VAL A 274 4.08 -3.65 -14.01
C VAL A 274 3.16 -4.75 -13.47
N LEU A 275 2.27 -5.25 -14.32
CA LEU A 275 1.36 -6.34 -14.03
C LEU A 275 1.92 -7.70 -14.42
N ASP A 276 2.65 -7.77 -15.53
CA ASP A 276 3.17 -9.04 -16.04
C ASP A 276 4.35 -8.82 -17.01
N VAL A 277 5.17 -9.86 -17.18
CA VAL A 277 6.29 -9.91 -18.12
C VAL A 277 6.24 -11.25 -18.86
N LYS A 278 6.15 -11.21 -20.19
CA LYS A 278 6.10 -12.41 -21.03
C LYS A 278 7.18 -12.37 -22.09
N PRO A 279 7.90 -13.48 -22.36
CA PRO A 279 8.87 -13.51 -23.44
C PRO A 279 8.19 -13.24 -24.78
N TYR A 280 8.86 -12.47 -25.65
CA TYR A 280 8.44 -12.32 -27.03
C TYR A 280 8.91 -13.52 -27.83
N ILE A 281 7.98 -14.20 -28.51
CA ILE A 281 8.30 -15.36 -29.34
C ILE A 281 7.84 -15.07 -30.76
N SER A 282 8.83 -14.84 -31.63
CA SER A 282 8.62 -14.43 -33.02
C SER A 282 7.72 -15.38 -33.81
N ALA A 283 7.75 -16.68 -33.50
CA ALA A 283 6.98 -17.71 -34.20
C ALA A 283 5.45 -17.52 -34.10
N TYR A 284 4.94 -16.84 -33.07
CA TYR A 284 3.50 -16.60 -32.92
C TYR A 284 3.12 -15.15 -32.56
N ASP A 285 4.06 -14.33 -32.10
CA ASP A 285 3.81 -12.91 -31.84
C ASP A 285 4.04 -12.02 -33.07
N SER A 286 4.80 -12.51 -34.08
CA SER A 286 5.05 -11.78 -35.32
C SER A 286 4.00 -12.13 -36.37
N LEU A 287 3.24 -11.14 -36.83
CA LEU A 287 2.32 -11.27 -37.96
C LEU A 287 2.59 -10.14 -38.97
N PRO A 288 3.62 -10.27 -39.84
CA PRO A 288 4.03 -9.22 -40.76
C PRO A 288 2.92 -8.77 -41.73
N ASP A 289 2.06 -9.70 -42.15
CA ASP A 289 0.98 -9.45 -43.10
C ASP A 289 -0.31 -8.93 -42.44
N ALA A 290 -0.25 -8.53 -41.16
CA ALA A 290 -1.40 -8.00 -40.45
C ALA A 290 -1.88 -6.67 -41.06
N LEU A 291 -3.18 -6.58 -41.35
CA LEU A 291 -3.78 -5.36 -41.86
C LEU A 291 -3.88 -4.30 -40.75
N ALA A 292 -3.31 -3.12 -41.01
CA ALA A 292 -3.52 -1.92 -40.21
C ALA A 292 -4.47 -0.96 -40.95
N ALA A 293 -5.23 -0.15 -40.20
CA ALA A 293 -6.06 0.87 -40.82
C ALA A 293 -5.19 1.92 -41.53
N GLY A 294 -5.60 2.41 -42.70
CA GLY A 294 -4.77 3.30 -43.53
C GLY A 294 -4.36 4.64 -42.88
N TRP A 295 -5.07 5.08 -41.84
CA TRP A 295 -4.69 6.26 -41.04
C TRP A 295 -3.68 5.96 -39.93
N VAL A 296 -3.45 4.68 -39.64
CA VAL A 296 -2.31 4.17 -38.87
C VAL A 296 -1.16 3.99 -39.87
N ALA A 297 -0.81 5.06 -40.56
CA ALA A 297 0.24 5.01 -41.58
C ALA A 297 1.62 5.07 -40.92
N THR A 298 2.48 4.22 -41.48
CA THR A 298 3.95 4.08 -41.46
C THR A 298 4.78 5.15 -40.72
N PRO A 299 5.93 4.76 -40.13
CA PRO A 299 6.82 5.69 -39.44
C PRO A 299 7.04 6.93 -40.30
N GLN A 300 6.68 8.09 -39.75
CA GLN A 300 7.07 9.38 -40.32
C GLN A 300 8.59 9.34 -40.52
N PRO A 301 9.13 9.85 -41.64
CA PRO A 301 10.57 9.98 -41.76
C PRO A 301 11.09 10.71 -40.51
N PRO A 302 12.14 10.20 -39.85
CA PRO A 302 12.64 10.79 -38.63
C PRO A 302 12.99 12.26 -38.89
N ILE A 303 12.54 13.15 -38.02
CA ILE A 303 12.85 14.57 -38.12
C ILE A 303 14.36 14.73 -37.96
N GLU A 304 15.01 15.49 -38.84
CA GLU A 304 16.45 15.73 -38.72
C GLU A 304 16.77 16.48 -37.42
N ILE A 305 17.78 16.02 -36.68
CA ILE A 305 18.19 16.64 -35.41
C ILE A 305 19.55 17.30 -35.62
N GLU A 306 19.61 18.60 -35.33
CA GLU A 306 20.83 19.38 -35.37
C GLU A 306 21.21 19.86 -33.96
N TRP A 307 22.47 19.66 -33.58
CA TRP A 307 23.02 20.22 -32.35
C TRP A 307 23.63 21.59 -32.67
N GLU A 308 23.26 22.64 -31.92
CA GLU A 308 23.81 23.99 -32.15
C GLU A 308 25.34 24.06 -31.93
N SER A 309 25.87 23.16 -31.09
CA SER A 309 27.32 23.03 -30.85
C SER A 309 27.66 21.63 -30.31
N ASP A 310 28.82 21.09 -30.70
CA ASP A 310 29.39 19.84 -30.18
C ASP A 310 29.68 19.90 -28.67
N ASP A 311 29.82 21.11 -28.10
CA ASP A 311 29.96 21.31 -26.65
C ASP A 311 28.72 20.84 -25.87
N LEU A 312 27.54 20.84 -26.50
CA LEU A 312 26.31 20.33 -25.91
C LEU A 312 26.36 18.81 -25.74
N ILE A 313 26.89 18.09 -26.73
CA ILE A 313 27.12 16.63 -26.67
C ILE A 313 28.11 16.32 -25.54
N SER A 314 29.22 17.06 -25.47
CA SER A 314 30.19 16.96 -24.39
C SER A 314 29.57 17.23 -23.01
N THR A 315 28.58 18.12 -22.94
CA THR A 315 27.82 18.39 -21.72
C THR A 315 26.90 17.24 -21.34
N VAL A 316 26.19 16.63 -22.31
CA VAL A 316 25.41 15.39 -22.08
C VAL A 316 26.31 14.28 -21.54
N HIS A 317 27.51 14.11 -22.10
CA HIS A 317 28.47 13.11 -21.62
C HIS A 317 28.85 13.32 -20.16
N LYS A 318 29.11 14.57 -19.74
CA LYS A 318 29.37 14.91 -18.33
C LYS A 318 28.15 14.65 -17.43
N LEU A 319 26.94 14.97 -17.91
CA LEU A 319 25.69 14.75 -17.16
C LEU A 319 25.31 13.27 -17.05
N SER A 320 25.67 12.45 -18.03
CA SER A 320 25.45 10.99 -18.03
C SER A 320 26.09 10.32 -16.82
N GLN A 321 27.21 10.83 -16.32
CA GLN A 321 27.92 10.28 -15.15
C GLN A 321 27.08 10.28 -13.86
N LYS A 322 26.06 11.14 -13.80
CA LYS A 322 25.09 11.22 -12.70
C LYS A 322 23.78 10.49 -13.00
N SER A 323 23.58 10.04 -14.23
CA SER A 323 22.39 9.30 -14.66
C SER A 323 22.33 7.95 -13.96
N VAL A 324 21.11 7.50 -13.65
CA VAL A 324 20.90 6.13 -13.14
C VAL A 324 20.96 5.11 -14.28
N HIS A 325 20.63 5.53 -15.50
CA HIS A 325 20.43 4.65 -16.65
C HIS A 325 21.59 4.67 -17.65
N TYR A 326 22.31 5.79 -17.76
CA TYR A 326 23.30 6.02 -18.82
C TYR A 326 24.74 6.24 -18.31
N ARG A 327 25.01 5.98 -17.02
CA ARG A 327 26.32 6.22 -16.40
C ARG A 327 27.50 5.61 -17.15
N SER A 328 27.31 4.41 -17.70
CA SER A 328 28.35 3.66 -18.41
C SER A 328 28.23 3.75 -19.94
N ALA A 329 27.27 4.53 -20.46
CA ALA A 329 26.95 4.58 -21.88
C ALA A 329 26.52 6.01 -22.30
N PRO A 330 27.47 6.98 -22.30
CA PRO A 330 27.18 8.37 -22.64
C PRO A 330 26.64 8.54 -24.07
N ASP A 331 27.22 7.83 -25.04
CA ASP A 331 26.79 7.94 -26.46
C ASP A 331 25.36 7.44 -26.65
N THR A 332 24.97 6.38 -25.93
CA THR A 332 23.59 5.88 -25.90
C THR A 332 22.63 6.93 -25.32
N PHE A 333 23.09 7.79 -24.40
CA PHE A 333 22.23 8.84 -23.87
C PHE A 333 21.95 9.92 -24.90
N VAL A 334 22.97 10.30 -25.69
CA VAL A 334 22.83 11.23 -26.80
C VAL A 334 21.85 10.66 -27.84
N ALA A 335 22.05 9.41 -28.24
CA ALA A 335 21.14 8.71 -29.16
C ALA A 335 19.70 8.64 -28.62
N ALA A 336 19.51 8.38 -27.32
CA ALA A 336 18.18 8.36 -26.71
C ALA A 336 17.48 9.74 -26.74
N ILE A 337 18.25 10.83 -26.64
CA ILE A 337 17.71 12.19 -26.78
C ILE A 337 17.27 12.44 -28.22
N GLU A 338 18.12 12.12 -29.18
CA GLU A 338 17.84 12.30 -30.61
C GLU A 338 16.62 11.48 -31.04
N GLU A 339 16.61 10.18 -30.77
CA GLU A 339 15.52 9.28 -31.14
C GLU A 339 14.17 9.72 -30.56
N VAL A 340 14.14 10.18 -29.30
CA VAL A 340 12.90 10.66 -28.67
C VAL A 340 12.40 11.96 -29.34
N LEU A 341 13.31 12.86 -29.72
CA LEU A 341 12.95 14.10 -30.41
C LEU A 341 12.52 13.84 -31.87
N GLN A 342 13.14 12.87 -32.55
CA GLN A 342 12.79 12.44 -33.90
C GLN A 342 11.32 12.00 -34.00
N VAL A 343 10.78 11.45 -32.91
CA VAL A 343 9.42 10.90 -32.86
C VAL A 343 8.45 11.74 -32.04
N ASP A 344 8.74 13.05 -31.88
CA ASP A 344 7.92 13.99 -31.09
C ASP A 344 6.42 13.81 -31.40
N VAL A 345 5.65 13.70 -30.31
CA VAL A 345 4.26 13.22 -30.31
C VAL A 345 3.26 14.37 -30.35
N ARG A 346 3.73 15.63 -30.36
CA ARG A 346 2.84 16.80 -30.35
C ARG A 346 1.97 16.84 -31.62
N SER A 347 0.71 17.23 -31.44
CA SER A 347 -0.23 17.30 -32.56
C SER A 347 0.17 18.41 -33.52
N LYS A 348 -0.07 18.23 -34.83
CA LYS A 348 0.22 19.25 -35.87
C LYS A 348 -0.28 20.65 -35.48
N TYR A 349 -1.43 20.75 -34.81
CA TYR A 349 -2.00 22.01 -34.30
C TYR A 349 -1.22 22.61 -33.13
N GLN A 350 -0.73 21.79 -32.20
CA GLN A 350 0.19 22.26 -31.17
C GLN A 350 1.50 22.66 -31.84
N THR A 351 2.06 21.85 -32.74
CA THR A 351 3.30 22.16 -33.46
C THR A 351 3.26 23.56 -34.09
N ARG A 352 2.16 23.99 -34.73
CA ARG A 352 2.00 25.36 -35.28
C ARG A 352 2.24 26.50 -34.29
N ARG A 353 1.84 26.34 -33.03
CA ARG A 353 2.07 27.35 -31.98
C ARG A 353 3.50 27.31 -31.45
N TRP A 354 4.17 26.16 -31.57
CA TRP A 354 5.47 25.88 -30.96
C TRP A 354 6.61 25.95 -32.00
N THR A 355 6.27 26.07 -33.29
CA THR A 355 7.15 26.42 -34.43
C THR A 355 7.30 27.92 -34.62
N SER A 356 6.79 28.74 -33.70
CA SER A 356 7.12 30.18 -33.71
C SER A 356 8.64 30.31 -33.48
N PRO A 357 9.37 31.10 -34.28
CA PRO A 357 10.85 31.20 -34.19
C PRO A 357 11.36 31.49 -32.78
N ASP A 358 10.59 32.26 -32.00
CA ASP A 358 10.94 32.66 -30.63
C ASP A 358 10.50 31.65 -29.54
N TYR A 359 9.82 30.56 -29.90
CA TYR A 359 9.26 29.63 -28.92
C TYR A 359 10.23 28.49 -28.60
N VAL A 360 10.73 28.46 -27.36
CA VAL A 360 11.64 27.42 -26.88
C VAL A 360 10.86 26.25 -26.29
N ASN A 361 11.16 25.05 -26.77
CA ASN A 361 10.59 23.79 -26.32
C ASN A 361 11.50 23.13 -25.31
N TYR A 362 10.93 22.31 -24.43
CA TYR A 362 11.69 21.55 -23.44
C TYR A 362 11.31 20.07 -23.47
N GLN A 363 12.32 19.22 -23.42
CA GLN A 363 12.18 17.79 -23.20
C GLN A 363 12.99 17.37 -21.97
N ILE A 364 12.45 16.46 -21.16
CA ILE A 364 13.13 15.94 -19.98
C ILE A 364 13.39 14.45 -20.21
N ILE A 365 14.65 14.05 -20.13
CA ILE A 365 15.08 12.65 -20.22
C ILE A 365 16.09 12.40 -19.08
N ASP A 366 15.70 11.49 -18.20
CA ASP A 366 16.35 11.15 -16.94
C ASP A 366 16.70 12.38 -16.08
N ASN A 367 17.97 12.73 -15.98
CA ASN A 367 18.48 13.86 -15.20
C ASN A 367 18.75 15.11 -16.06
N VAL A 368 18.43 15.07 -17.36
CA VAL A 368 18.76 16.12 -18.32
C VAL A 368 17.50 16.81 -18.84
N ARG A 369 17.54 18.13 -18.89
CA ARG A 369 16.55 18.97 -19.57
C ARG A 369 17.18 19.49 -20.86
N VAL A 370 16.56 19.15 -21.98
CA VAL A 370 16.97 19.54 -23.33
C VAL A 370 16.08 20.68 -23.81
N GLN A 371 16.69 21.77 -24.25
CA GLN A 371 16.00 22.90 -24.88
C GLN A 371 16.15 22.80 -26.39
N TYR A 372 15.05 22.95 -27.12
CA TYR A 372 15.07 22.82 -28.58
C TYR A 372 14.07 23.75 -29.27
N ARG A 373 14.31 24.01 -30.56
CA ARG A 373 13.45 24.79 -31.44
C ARG A 373 13.12 23.98 -32.69
N PHE A 374 11.96 24.24 -33.27
CA PHE A 374 11.59 23.66 -34.57
C PHE A 374 12.01 24.61 -35.69
N GLY A 375 12.79 24.11 -36.64
CA GLY A 375 13.08 24.78 -37.90
C GLY A 375 12.02 24.46 -38.95
N LEU A 376 11.60 25.46 -39.72
CA LEU A 376 10.66 25.29 -40.84
C LEU A 376 11.45 25.19 -42.15
N LEU A 377 11.02 24.33 -43.08
CA LEU A 377 11.65 24.23 -44.40
C LEU A 377 11.29 25.51 -45.19
N PRO A 378 12.21 26.09 -45.97
CA PRO A 378 11.84 27.09 -46.96
C PRO A 378 10.82 26.45 -47.93
N GLN A 379 9.65 27.07 -48.10
CA GLN A 379 8.66 26.57 -49.06
C GLN A 379 9.27 26.56 -50.46
N SER A 380 9.24 25.42 -51.15
CA SER A 380 9.49 25.39 -52.59
C SER A 380 8.37 26.15 -53.30
N SER A 381 8.73 27.19 -54.05
CA SER A 381 7.83 28.05 -54.80
C SER A 381 7.16 27.30 -55.97
N THR A 382 6.15 26.49 -55.69
CA THR A 382 5.18 26.04 -56.70
C THR A 382 3.79 26.08 -56.08
N PRO A 383 2.88 26.94 -56.57
CA PRO A 383 1.54 27.04 -56.01
C PRO A 383 0.73 25.81 -56.46
N VAL A 384 0.46 24.89 -55.53
CA VAL A 384 -0.56 23.85 -55.71
C VAL A 384 -1.89 24.44 -55.26
N SER A 385 -2.88 24.38 -56.15
CA SER A 385 -4.25 24.85 -55.93
C SER A 385 -4.97 24.02 -54.87
N ASP A 386 -5.67 24.72 -53.98
CA ASP A 386 -6.70 24.26 -53.03
C ASP A 386 -6.30 23.25 -51.94
N GLY A 387 -6.07 23.81 -50.73
CA GLY A 387 -6.27 23.11 -49.46
C GLY A 387 -5.02 22.87 -48.61
N GLU A 388 -4.80 23.76 -47.63
CA GLU A 388 -3.84 23.65 -46.50
C GLU A 388 -2.37 23.37 -46.85
N SER A 389 -1.50 24.36 -46.65
CA SER A 389 -0.05 24.16 -46.57
C SER A 389 0.28 23.12 -45.49
N ASP A 390 0.75 21.94 -45.92
CA ASP A 390 1.38 20.96 -45.03
C ASP A 390 2.65 21.62 -44.48
N ILE A 391 2.69 21.82 -43.18
CA ILE A 391 3.88 22.35 -42.51
C ILE A 391 4.76 21.14 -42.24
N ASP A 392 5.60 20.82 -43.21
CA ASP A 392 6.69 19.88 -43.00
C ASP A 392 7.67 20.52 -42.02
N THR A 393 7.72 19.95 -40.81
CA THR A 393 8.73 20.33 -39.82
C THR A 393 10.07 19.87 -40.36
N ALA A 394 10.99 20.80 -40.61
CA ALA A 394 12.24 20.52 -41.33
C ALA A 394 13.23 19.74 -40.48
N HIS A 395 13.51 20.30 -39.30
CA HIS A 395 14.55 19.85 -38.41
C HIS A 395 14.26 20.37 -37.00
N ILE A 396 14.84 19.71 -36.00
CA ILE A 396 14.84 20.15 -34.61
C ILE A 396 16.25 20.58 -34.27
N GLN A 397 16.42 21.83 -33.83
CA GLN A 397 17.70 22.34 -33.37
C GLN A 397 17.75 22.32 -31.83
N ILE A 398 18.72 21.59 -31.27
CA ILE A 398 18.98 21.55 -29.82
C ILE A 398 19.88 22.72 -29.46
N SER A 399 19.38 23.64 -28.63
CA SER A 399 20.06 24.89 -28.30
C SER A 399 20.73 24.91 -26.92
N ALA A 400 20.26 24.08 -25.98
CA ALA A 400 20.85 24.00 -24.65
C ALA A 400 20.54 22.69 -23.94
N VAL A 401 21.44 22.28 -23.03
CA VAL A 401 21.31 21.08 -22.21
C VAL A 401 21.68 21.40 -20.77
N GLU A 402 20.79 21.07 -19.82
CA GLU A 402 20.94 21.43 -18.42
C GLU A 402 20.65 20.27 -17.46
N ASP A 403 21.28 20.29 -16.28
CA ASP A 403 20.98 19.37 -15.17
C ASP A 403 19.64 19.76 -14.51
N MET A 404 18.68 18.83 -14.46
CA MET A 404 17.37 19.03 -13.84
C MET A 404 17.44 19.51 -12.38
N LYS A 405 18.47 19.15 -11.61
CA LYS A 405 18.62 19.62 -10.22
C LYS A 405 18.97 21.11 -10.13
N ARG A 406 19.63 21.67 -11.14
CA ARG A 406 19.93 23.12 -11.21
C ARG A 406 18.68 23.92 -11.55
N VAL A 407 17.83 23.38 -12.43
CA VAL A 407 16.53 23.97 -12.82
C VAL A 407 15.58 24.07 -11.63
N LYS A 408 15.51 23.05 -10.75
CA LYS A 408 14.67 23.12 -9.53
C LYS A 408 15.08 24.23 -8.54
N ARG A 409 16.32 24.74 -8.61
CA ARG A 409 16.79 25.84 -7.76
C ARG A 409 16.49 27.23 -8.34
N SER A 410 16.15 27.32 -9.63
CA SER A 410 15.87 28.59 -10.33
C SER A 410 14.39 28.84 -10.63
N ILE A 411 13.50 27.88 -10.36
CA ILE A 411 12.05 28.06 -10.53
C ILE A 411 11.45 28.55 -9.20
N PRO A 412 10.92 29.79 -9.10
CA PRO A 412 10.03 30.14 -7.99
C PRO A 412 8.76 29.29 -8.12
N VAL A 413 8.27 28.78 -7.00
CA VAL A 413 7.03 27.99 -6.90
C VAL A 413 5.85 28.82 -7.43
N MET A 414 5.58 28.70 -8.72
CA MET A 414 4.33 29.15 -9.35
C MET A 414 3.49 27.91 -9.57
N ALA A 415 2.48 27.76 -8.73
CA ALA A 415 1.44 26.76 -8.86
C ALA A 415 0.89 26.79 -10.30
N ALA A 416 0.83 25.61 -10.92
CA ALA A 416 0.24 25.41 -12.24
C ALA A 416 -1.28 25.62 -12.17
N SER A 417 -1.72 26.87 -12.12
CA SER A 417 -3.05 27.27 -12.56
C SER A 417 -3.01 27.43 -14.07
N LEU A 418 -3.54 26.44 -14.78
CA LEU A 418 -3.94 26.61 -16.18
C LEU A 418 -4.87 27.82 -16.27
N PRO A 419 -4.63 28.81 -17.16
CA PRO A 419 -5.62 29.84 -17.41
C PRO A 419 -6.89 29.22 -18.00
N PRO A 420 -8.08 29.73 -17.66
CA PRO A 420 -9.34 29.15 -18.11
C PRO A 420 -9.45 29.25 -19.65
N ALA A 421 -9.97 28.19 -20.26
CA ALA A 421 -10.23 28.14 -21.70
C ALA A 421 -11.25 29.23 -22.10
N PRO A 422 -11.10 29.85 -23.28
CA PRO A 422 -12.07 30.83 -23.76
C PRO A 422 -13.43 30.16 -23.98
N SER A 423 -14.46 30.81 -23.45
CA SER A 423 -15.86 30.45 -23.61
C SER A 423 -16.24 30.33 -25.10
N SER A 424 -16.59 29.14 -25.56
CA SER A 424 -17.22 28.94 -26.87
C SER A 424 -18.67 29.40 -26.82
N THR A 425 -19.00 30.46 -27.53
CA THR A 425 -20.37 30.86 -27.89
C THR A 425 -21.05 29.72 -28.67
N PRO A 426 -22.32 29.37 -28.39
CA PRO A 426 -23.01 28.31 -29.11
C PRO A 426 -23.38 28.78 -30.52
N ALA A 427 -22.91 28.05 -31.53
CA ALA A 427 -23.39 28.18 -32.90
C ALA A 427 -24.84 27.70 -32.99
N THR A 428 -25.69 28.51 -33.59
CA THR A 428 -27.09 28.22 -33.92
C THR A 428 -27.19 27.08 -34.94
N PRO A 429 -28.21 26.22 -34.85
CA PRO A 429 -28.39 25.12 -35.78
C PRO A 429 -28.98 25.59 -37.12
N ARG A 430 -28.42 25.08 -38.22
CA ARG A 430 -29.10 24.93 -39.51
C ARG A 430 -29.08 23.47 -39.89
#